data_AF-A0A9X2TEM9-F1
#
_entry.id   AF-A0A9X2TEM9-F1
#
_cell.length_a   1.000
_cell.length_b   1.000
_cell.length_c   1.000
_cell.angle_alpha   90.00
_cell.angle_beta   90.00
_cell.angle_gamma   90.00
#
_symmetry.space_group_name_H-M   'P 1'
#
loop_
_entity.id
_entity.type
_entity.pdbx_description
1 polymer ?
#
loop_
_entity_poly.entity_id
_entity_poly.type
_entity_poly.pdbx_seq_one_letter_code
_entity_poly.pdbx_strand_id
1 'polypeptide(L)'
;MAILAGVLFGFGIVGLGYLTRQGRAIPFYSTVLIVIALVYVLFAVMAGDVGVMRLEIAIAAGFIGMAVTGTRLPSRRWAFGLIAAGLVLHGGFDLVHDALVSNPAVPEWWHPFCAVVDVVVGIWTIVLAIQLPQRTFPPGEHAIQRPSAK
;
A
#
# COMPACT_ATOMS: atom_id res chain seq x y z
N MET A 1 0.05 20.35 -12.14
CA MET A 1 -1.27 19.82 -11.75
C MET A 1 -1.19 18.46 -11.07
N ALA A 2 -0.47 17.48 -11.64
CA ALA A 2 -0.33 16.12 -11.07
C ALA A 2 0.14 16.10 -9.59
N ILE A 3 1.19 16.87 -9.25
CA ILE A 3 1.71 16.96 -7.88
C ILE A 3 0.65 17.48 -6.91
N LEU A 4 -0.01 18.60 -7.24
CA LEU A 4 -1.06 19.17 -6.39
C LEU A 4 -2.24 18.21 -6.22
N ALA A 5 -2.67 17.56 -7.31
CA ALA A 5 -3.70 16.54 -7.25
C ALA A 5 -3.28 15.37 -6.36
N GLY A 6 -2.03 14.91 -6.46
CA GLY A 6 -1.48 13.84 -5.62
C GLY A 6 -1.45 14.22 -4.14
N VAL A 7 -1.06 15.45 -3.80
CA VAL A 7 -1.10 15.95 -2.41
C VAL A 7 -2.53 15.92 -1.87
N LEU A 8 -3.47 16.52 -2.60
CA LEU A 8 -4.88 16.57 -2.20
C LEU A 8 -5.48 15.18 -2.07
N PHE A 9 -5.17 14.28 -3.00
CA PHE A 9 -5.68 12.91 -2.99
C PHE A 9 -5.06 12.08 -1.86
N GLY A 10 -3.74 12.21 -1.60
CA GLY A 10 -3.07 11.56 -0.49
C GLY A 10 -3.63 11.99 0.88
N PHE A 11 -3.83 13.28 1.10
CA PHE A 11 -4.53 13.77 2.29
C PHE A 11 -5.99 13.32 2.33
N GLY A 12 -6.66 13.25 1.17
CA GLY A 12 -8.00 12.69 1.03
C GLY A 12 -8.08 11.24 1.47
N ILE A 13 -7.12 10.38 1.10
CA ILE A 13 -7.02 8.98 1.55
C ILE A 13 -6.84 8.92 3.07
N VAL A 14 -5.93 9.71 3.64
CA VAL A 14 -5.73 9.77 5.09
C VAL A 14 -7.02 10.21 5.79
N GLY A 15 -7.65 11.28 5.30
CA GLY A 15 -8.93 11.78 5.80
C GLY A 15 -10.05 10.75 5.72
N LEU A 16 -10.17 10.04 4.59
CA LEU A 16 -11.13 8.96 4.40
C LEU A 16 -10.92 7.82 5.41
N GLY A 17 -9.67 7.48 5.72
CA GLY A 17 -9.34 6.56 6.79
C GLY A 17 -9.98 6.99 8.12
N TYR A 18 -9.87 8.26 8.49
CA TYR A 18 -10.48 8.76 9.73
C TYR A 18 -12.00 8.84 9.66
N LEU A 19 -12.58 9.29 8.55
CA LEU A 19 -14.03 9.36 8.34
C LEU A 19 -14.69 7.98 8.43
N THR A 20 -14.02 6.96 7.92
CA THR A 20 -14.50 5.56 7.98
C THR A 20 -14.08 4.82 9.24
N ARG A 21 -13.42 5.49 10.21
CA ARG A 21 -12.88 4.90 11.45
C ARG A 21 -11.79 3.83 11.23
N GLN A 22 -11.17 3.83 10.06
CA GLN A 22 -10.10 2.92 9.65
C GLN A 22 -8.70 3.54 9.69
N GLY A 23 -8.54 4.83 10.04
CA GLY A 23 -7.27 5.56 10.01
C GLY A 23 -6.18 5.06 10.97
N ARG A 24 -6.44 3.98 11.73
CA ARG A 24 -5.46 3.26 12.56
C ARG A 24 -5.47 1.75 12.31
N ALA A 25 -6.15 1.31 11.26
CA ALA A 25 -6.29 -0.07 10.87
C ALA A 25 -5.20 -0.43 9.84
N ILE A 26 -4.40 -1.44 10.15
CA ILE A 26 -3.38 -1.97 9.24
C ILE A 26 -3.98 -2.34 7.86
N PRO A 27 -5.14 -3.04 7.78
CA PRO A 27 -5.74 -3.39 6.48
C PRO A 27 -6.02 -2.20 5.56
N PHE A 28 -6.33 -1.02 6.10
CA PHE A 28 -6.61 0.17 5.29
C PHE A 28 -5.40 0.56 4.43
N TYR A 29 -4.23 0.70 5.07
CA TYR A 29 -2.99 1.07 4.38
C TYR A 29 -2.46 -0.06 3.50
N SER A 30 -2.65 -1.33 3.92
CA SER A 30 -2.38 -2.49 3.06
C SER A 30 -3.22 -2.47 1.79
N THR A 31 -4.51 -2.16 1.87
CA THR A 31 -5.40 -2.05 0.71
C THR A 31 -4.95 -0.93 -0.21
N VAL A 32 -4.57 0.23 0.31
CA VAL A 32 -4.03 1.33 -0.52
C VAL A 32 -2.82 0.84 -1.33
N LEU A 33 -1.83 0.21 -0.68
CA LEU A 33 -0.65 -0.34 -1.35
C LEU A 33 -0.98 -1.39 -2.43
N ILE A 34 -1.96 -2.26 -2.15
CA ILE A 34 -2.42 -3.27 -3.13
C ILE A 34 -3.07 -2.59 -4.34
N VAL A 35 -3.94 -1.60 -4.10
CA VAL A 35 -4.68 -0.92 -5.16
C VAL A 35 -3.75 -0.17 -6.09
N ILE A 36 -2.82 0.64 -5.56
CA ILE A 36 -1.88 1.40 -6.41
C ILE A 36 -1.02 0.48 -7.28
N ALA A 37 -0.56 -0.66 -6.74
CA ALA A 37 0.24 -1.64 -7.47
C ALA A 37 -0.56 -2.32 -8.60
N LEU A 38 -1.84 -2.61 -8.36
CA LEU A 38 -2.70 -3.24 -9.36
C LEU A 38 -3.08 -2.30 -10.52
N VAL A 39 -3.01 -0.98 -10.34
CA VAL A 39 -3.32 -0.05 -11.44
C VAL A 39 -2.28 -0.14 -12.56
N TYR A 40 -1.00 -0.40 -12.25
CA TYR A 40 0.01 -0.67 -13.28
C TYR A 40 -0.27 -1.95 -14.07
N VAL A 41 -0.74 -3.00 -13.39
CA VAL A 41 -1.21 -4.22 -14.07
C VAL A 41 -2.40 -3.92 -14.98
N LEU A 42 -3.33 -3.07 -14.54
CA LEU A 42 -4.45 -2.62 -15.37
C LEU A 42 -3.97 -1.89 -16.62
N PHE A 43 -3.02 -0.96 -16.50
CA PHE A 43 -2.44 -0.30 -17.67
C PHE A 43 -1.78 -1.29 -18.61
N ALA A 44 -1.04 -2.27 -18.10
CA ALA A 44 -0.41 -3.30 -18.92
C ALA A 44 -1.43 -4.16 -19.68
N VAL A 45 -2.55 -4.51 -19.03
CA VAL A 45 -3.68 -5.19 -19.67
C VAL A 45 -4.28 -4.31 -20.78
N MET A 46 -4.46 -3.01 -20.53
CA MET A 46 -4.97 -2.06 -21.52
C MET A 46 -4.02 -1.87 -22.71
N ALA A 47 -2.70 -1.95 -22.48
CA ALA A 47 -1.69 -1.88 -23.53
C ALA A 47 -1.69 -3.12 -24.46
N GLY A 48 -2.27 -4.24 -24.01
CA GLY A 48 -2.34 -5.48 -24.78
C GLY A 48 -1.00 -6.22 -24.92
N ASP A 49 0.03 -5.83 -24.17
CA ASP A 49 1.36 -6.45 -24.20
C ASP A 49 1.53 -7.46 -23.05
N VAL A 50 1.60 -8.75 -23.40
CA VAL A 50 1.74 -9.86 -22.44
C VAL A 50 3.10 -9.86 -21.74
N GLY A 51 4.15 -9.34 -22.38
CA GLY A 51 5.47 -9.17 -21.78
C GLY A 51 5.44 -8.13 -20.66
N VAL A 52 4.93 -6.94 -20.97
CA VAL A 52 4.74 -5.85 -19.99
C VAL A 52 3.80 -6.30 -18.88
N MET A 53 2.68 -6.95 -19.21
CA MET A 53 1.74 -7.47 -18.22
C MET A 53 2.38 -8.44 -17.24
N ARG A 54 3.21 -9.39 -17.69
CA ARG A 54 3.90 -10.33 -16.78
C ARG A 54 4.87 -9.63 -15.85
N LEU A 55 5.60 -8.63 -16.35
CA LEU A 55 6.55 -7.86 -15.54
C LEU A 55 5.81 -7.03 -14.49
N GLU A 56 4.75 -6.33 -14.87
CA GLU A 56 3.93 -5.52 -13.96
C GLU A 56 3.23 -6.39 -12.90
N ILE A 57 2.78 -7.60 -13.27
CA ILE A 57 2.26 -8.58 -12.30
C ILE A 57 3.34 -9.00 -11.31
N ALA A 58 4.57 -9.26 -11.76
CA ALA A 58 5.67 -9.66 -10.90
C ALA A 58 6.04 -8.55 -9.89
N ILE A 59 6.08 -7.30 -10.36
CA ILE A 59 6.33 -6.13 -9.51
C ILE A 59 5.18 -5.93 -8.52
N ALA A 60 3.93 -5.95 -8.99
CA ALA A 60 2.75 -5.82 -8.14
C ALA A 60 2.69 -6.93 -7.08
N ALA A 61 3.06 -8.17 -7.42
CA ALA A 61 3.14 -9.27 -6.46
C ALA A 61 4.12 -8.99 -5.31
N GLY A 62 5.22 -8.28 -5.56
CA GLY A 62 6.15 -7.82 -4.52
C GLY A 62 5.49 -6.88 -3.52
N PHE A 63 4.81 -5.83 -4.01
CA PHE A 63 4.10 -4.87 -3.17
C PHE A 63 2.92 -5.50 -2.41
N ILE A 64 2.15 -6.36 -3.08
CA ILE A 64 1.09 -7.15 -2.45
C ILE A 64 1.67 -8.06 -1.36
N GLY A 65 2.82 -8.69 -1.62
CA GLY A 65 3.56 -9.49 -0.65
C GLY A 65 3.91 -8.70 0.61
N MET A 66 4.41 -7.47 0.46
CA MET A 66 4.67 -6.57 1.59
C MET A 66 3.38 -6.20 2.34
N ALA A 67 2.31 -5.82 1.62
CA ALA A 67 1.03 -5.44 2.20
C ALA A 67 0.42 -6.59 3.03
N VAL A 68 0.43 -7.79 2.47
CA VAL A 68 -0.10 -9.01 3.08
C VAL A 68 0.76 -9.44 4.27
N THR A 69 2.08 -9.41 4.15
CA THR A 69 2.99 -9.71 5.27
C THR A 69 2.78 -8.73 6.41
N GLY A 70 2.61 -7.45 6.12
CA GLY A 70 2.30 -6.42 7.12
C GLY A 70 1.07 -6.73 7.95
N THR A 71 0.00 -7.27 7.35
CA THR A 71 -1.22 -7.66 8.09
C THR A 71 -1.03 -8.84 9.04
N ARG A 72 0.01 -9.64 8.84
CA ARG A 72 0.29 -10.86 9.62
C ARG A 72 1.39 -10.66 10.67
N LEU A 73 2.06 -9.51 10.66
CA LEU A 73 3.12 -9.24 11.62
C LEU A 73 2.55 -9.06 13.03
N PRO A 74 3.12 -9.73 14.05
CA PRO A 74 2.59 -9.69 15.42
C PRO A 74 2.81 -8.33 16.08
N SER A 75 3.90 -7.63 15.72
CA SER A 75 4.17 -6.30 16.22
C SER A 75 3.53 -5.25 15.32
N ARG A 76 2.66 -4.44 15.93
CA ARG A 76 1.98 -3.34 15.26
C ARG A 76 2.96 -2.33 14.64
N ARG A 77 4.07 -2.02 15.31
CA ARG A 77 5.08 -1.09 14.77
C ARG A 77 5.75 -1.67 13.53
N TRP A 78 6.14 -2.94 13.56
CA TRP A 78 6.73 -3.61 12.40
C TRP A 78 5.72 -3.76 11.25
N ALA A 79 4.45 -4.03 11.56
CA ALA A 79 3.38 -4.09 10.57
C ALA A 79 3.22 -2.76 9.81
N PHE A 80 3.05 -1.64 10.52
CA PHE A 80 2.98 -0.32 9.89
C PHE A 80 4.28 0.07 9.20
N GLY A 81 5.44 -0.24 9.81
CA GLY A 81 6.74 0.03 9.22
C GLY A 81 6.94 -0.67 7.87
N LEU A 82 6.53 -1.93 7.74
CA LEU A 82 6.62 -2.68 6.49
C LEU A 82 5.71 -2.10 5.41
N ILE A 83 4.47 -1.72 5.77
CA ILE A 83 3.52 -1.11 4.81
C ILE A 83 4.01 0.27 4.38
N ALA A 84 4.53 1.06 5.31
CA ALA A 84 5.14 2.34 5.01
C ALA A 84 6.34 2.20 4.05
N ALA A 85 7.20 1.21 4.29
CA ALA A 85 8.30 0.90 3.38
C ALA A 85 7.78 0.50 1.99
N GLY A 86 6.71 -0.29 1.91
CA GLY A 86 6.08 -0.66 0.64
C GLY A 86 5.54 0.54 -0.13
N LEU A 87 4.86 1.47 0.56
CA LEU A 87 4.37 2.72 -0.04
C LEU A 87 5.54 3.59 -0.54
N VAL A 88 6.58 3.81 0.27
CA VAL A 88 7.74 4.61 -0.14
C VAL A 88 8.49 3.96 -1.30
N LEU A 89 8.64 2.63 -1.30
CA LEU A 89 9.25 1.90 -2.40
C LEU A 89 8.40 1.98 -3.67
N HIS A 90 7.07 1.95 -3.56
CA HIS A 90 6.17 2.13 -4.71
C HIS A 90 6.29 3.54 -5.29
N GLY A 91 6.33 4.57 -4.44
CA GLY A 91 6.56 5.94 -4.91
C GLY A 91 7.94 6.11 -5.54
N GLY A 92 8.94 5.35 -5.09
CA GLY A 92 10.25 5.28 -5.75
C GLY A 92 10.18 4.56 -7.10
N PHE A 93 9.41 3.48 -7.19
CA PHE A 93 9.14 2.76 -8.44
C PHE A 93 8.47 3.67 -9.47
N ASP A 94 7.51 4.50 -9.07
CA ASP A 94 6.87 5.49 -9.96
C ASP A 94 7.91 6.40 -10.63
N LEU A 95 8.94 6.84 -9.90
CA LEU A 95 9.98 7.73 -10.44
C LEU A 95 10.93 7.07 -11.43
N VAL A 96 11.06 5.74 -11.38
CA VAL A 96 11.95 4.96 -12.25
C VAL A 96 11.20 4.05 -13.22
N HIS A 97 9.86 4.10 -13.21
CA HIS A 97 8.99 3.18 -13.94
C HIS A 97 9.33 3.15 -15.43
N ASP A 98 9.40 4.31 -16.08
CA ASP A 98 9.68 4.41 -17.53
C ASP A 98 11.06 3.85 -17.91
N ALA A 99 12.00 3.80 -16.97
CA ALA A 99 13.31 3.20 -17.19
C ALA A 99 13.31 1.66 -17.03
N LEU A 100 12.33 1.11 -16.32
CA LEU A 100 12.19 -0.31 -16.02
C LEU A 100 11.16 -1.01 -16.91
N VAL A 101 10.06 -0.33 -17.24
CA VAL A 101 8.90 -0.90 -17.92
C VAL A 101 8.39 0.08 -18.98
N SER A 102 8.48 -0.31 -20.25
CA SER A 102 7.90 0.47 -21.35
C SER A 102 6.40 0.16 -21.50
N ASN A 103 5.55 0.85 -20.74
CA ASN A 103 4.10 0.66 -20.76
C ASN A 103 3.38 1.88 -21.37
N PRO A 104 2.97 1.83 -22.66
CA PRO A 104 2.42 3.00 -23.36
C PRO A 104 1.02 3.41 -22.87
N ALA A 105 0.35 2.57 -22.08
CA ALA A 105 -0.95 2.88 -21.52
C ALA A 105 -0.88 3.72 -20.24
N VAL A 106 0.31 3.88 -19.63
CA VAL A 106 0.49 4.72 -18.45
C VAL A 106 0.54 6.18 -18.89
N PRO A 107 -0.38 7.05 -18.41
CA PRO A 107 -0.32 8.47 -18.74
C PRO A 107 0.88 9.15 -18.06
N GLU A 108 1.53 10.11 -18.73
CA GLU A 108 2.70 10.85 -18.19
C GLU A 108 2.44 11.53 -16.83
N TRP A 109 1.19 11.88 -16.54
CA TRP A 109 0.82 12.51 -15.26
C TRP A 109 0.69 11.51 -14.11
N TRP A 110 0.60 10.21 -14.41
CA TRP A 110 0.34 9.15 -13.43
C TRP A 110 1.50 8.99 -12.46
N HIS A 111 2.73 8.88 -12.97
CA HIS A 111 3.93 8.67 -12.15
C HIS A 111 4.13 9.76 -11.09
N PRO A 112 4.19 11.07 -11.44
CA PRO A 112 4.35 12.12 -10.43
C PRO A 112 3.13 12.26 -9.51
N PHE A 113 1.93 11.88 -9.95
CA PHE A 113 0.74 11.87 -9.11
C PHE A 113 0.82 10.77 -8.05
N CYS A 114 1.09 9.52 -8.47
CA CYS A 114 1.15 8.36 -7.59
C CYS A 114 2.31 8.47 -6.61
N ALA A 115 3.48 8.91 -7.06
CA ALA A 115 4.65 9.11 -6.20
C ALA A 115 4.35 10.05 -5.02
N VAL A 116 3.57 11.11 -5.26
CA VAL A 116 3.18 12.05 -4.21
C VAL A 116 2.14 11.44 -3.26
N VAL A 117 1.15 10.71 -3.79
CA VAL A 117 0.18 9.97 -2.96
C VAL A 117 0.92 9.02 -2.02
N ASP A 118 1.87 8.27 -2.55
CA ASP A 118 2.66 7.28 -1.82
C ASP A 118 3.52 7.89 -0.72
N VAL A 119 4.15 9.03 -1.00
CA VAL A 119 4.91 9.76 0.02
C VAL A 119 3.99 10.27 1.11
N VAL A 120 2.85 10.88 0.79
CA VAL A 120 1.92 11.42 1.79
C VAL A 120 1.36 10.30 2.68
N VAL A 121 0.84 9.24 2.07
CA VAL A 121 0.27 8.10 2.81
C VAL A 121 1.35 7.31 3.53
N GLY A 122 2.53 7.15 2.91
CA GLY A 122 3.70 6.48 3.49
C GLY A 122 4.21 7.20 4.74
N ILE A 123 4.43 8.52 4.68
CA ILE A 123 4.80 9.33 5.85
C ILE A 123 3.76 9.21 6.94
N TRP A 124 2.47 9.29 6.61
CA TRP A 124 1.42 9.11 7.61
C TRP A 124 1.47 7.72 8.27
N THR A 125 1.74 6.69 7.48
CA THR A 125 1.90 5.32 7.96
C THR A 125 3.11 5.17 8.90
N ILE A 126 4.22 5.87 8.63
CA ILE A 126 5.39 5.96 9.54
C ILE A 126 4.98 6.64 10.86
N VAL A 127 4.24 7.74 10.78
CA VAL A 127 3.74 8.44 11.98
C VAL A 127 2.91 7.50 12.85
N LEU A 128 2.03 6.70 12.24
CA LEU A 128 1.25 5.68 12.96
C LEU A 128 2.13 4.58 13.57
N ALA A 129 3.18 4.13 12.86
CA ALA A 129 4.14 3.17 13.39
C ALA A 129 4.83 3.68 14.67
N ILE A 130 5.09 4.99 14.76
CA ILE A 130 5.75 5.61 15.92
C ILE A 130 4.75 5.87 17.06
N GLN A 131 3.59 6.42 16.73
CA GLN A 131 2.63 6.92 17.72
C GLN A 131 1.80 5.82 18.38
N LEU A 132 1.52 4.72 17.69
CA LEU A 132 0.61 3.72 18.20
C LEU A 132 1.29 2.78 19.21
N PRO A 133 0.67 2.54 20.38
CA PRO A 133 1.18 1.56 21.33
C PRO A 133 1.26 0.17 20.70
N GLN A 134 2.30 -0.58 21.08
CA GLN A 134 2.37 -2.00 20.75
C GLN A 134 1.19 -2.71 21.40
N ARG A 135 0.45 -3.49 20.62
CA ARG A 135 -0.39 -4.53 21.20
C ARG A 135 0.49 -5.75 21.40
N THR A 136 1.00 -5.93 22.61
CA THR A 136 1.53 -7.22 23.03
C THR A 136 0.33 -8.14 23.21
N PHE A 137 0.09 -9.04 22.26
CA PHE A 137 -0.78 -10.18 22.54
C PHE A 137 -0.06 -11.02 23.59
N PRO A 138 -0.68 -11.31 24.75
CA PRO A 138 -0.05 -12.22 25.72
C PRO A 138 0.21 -13.58 25.03
N PRO A 139 1.39 -14.19 25.21
CA PRO A 139 1.65 -15.54 24.70
C PRO A 139 0.62 -16.51 25.32
N GLY A 140 -0.38 -16.95 24.54
CA GLY A 140 -1.36 -17.94 24.99
C GLY A 140 -2.81 -17.74 24.51
N GLU A 141 -3.19 -16.57 24.01
CA GLU A 141 -4.60 -16.27 23.67
C GLU A 141 -5.02 -16.73 22.25
N HIS A 142 -4.27 -17.66 21.66
CA HIS A 142 -4.67 -18.42 20.46
C HIS A 142 -5.38 -19.73 20.81
N ALA A 143 -5.61 -20.02 22.10
CA ALA A 143 -6.48 -21.11 22.51
C ALA A 143 -7.94 -20.75 22.17
N ILE A 144 -8.31 -21.08 20.93
CA ILE A 144 -9.67 -21.30 20.41
C ILE A 144 -10.67 -21.38 21.56
N GLN A 145 -11.40 -20.28 21.81
CA GLN A 145 -12.66 -20.34 22.55
C GLN A 145 -13.62 -21.16 21.68
N ARG A 146 -13.56 -22.49 21.81
CA ARG A 146 -14.60 -23.37 21.29
C ARG A 146 -15.89 -22.99 22.02
N PRO A 147 -17.00 -22.75 21.31
CA PRO A 147 -18.28 -22.57 21.96
C PRO A 147 -18.55 -23.80 22.83
N SER A 148 -18.79 -23.59 24.12
CA SER A 148 -19.34 -24.64 24.99
C SER A 148 -20.69 -25.03 24.42
N ALA A 149 -20.77 -26.20 23.80
CA ALA A 149 -22.05 -26.81 23.47
C ALA A 149 -22.85 -26.93 24.78
N LYS A 150 -24.00 -26.28 24.82
CA LYS A 150 -25.08 -26.60 25.76
C LYS A 150 -26.10 -27.43 24.99
#